data_AF-A0A4U6TSL1-F1
#
_entry.id   AF-A0A4U6TSL1-F1
#
_cell.length_a   1.000
_cell.length_b   1.000
_cell.length_c   1.000
_cell.angle_alpha   90.00
_cell.angle_beta   90.00
_cell.angle_gamma   90.00
#
_symmetry.space_group_name_H-M   'P 1'
#
loop_
_entity.id
_entity.type
_entity.pdbx_description
1 polymer ?
#
loop_
_entity_poly.entity_id
_entity_poly.type
_entity_poly.pdbx_seq_one_letter_code
_entity_poly.pdbx_strand_id
1 'polypeptide(L)'
;MAANSGDPATAVSIMPVSCGRPYVGHQLHPKGCRRTNTDFFSLFLLLVDADDAGEAVAAQPTFSLLDQDQKPVPSYSRTPAMTNFSALERSIGYEKFMRRETLERSEHLIDDCFAVRVDVHVVVKEAPSMVVPPSDMHRHIGDLLSSEEGADLEFRVVSL
;
A
#
# COMPACT_ATOMS: atom_id res chain seq x y z
N MET A 1 13.96 23.02 -39.56
CA MET A 1 14.90 23.25 -38.46
C MET A 1 14.13 22.96 -37.17
N ALA A 2 14.46 21.85 -36.51
CA ALA A 2 13.69 21.27 -35.43
C ALA A 2 13.78 22.14 -34.16
N ALA A 3 12.65 22.36 -33.50
CA ALA A 3 12.60 22.85 -32.12
C ALA A 3 12.07 21.71 -31.24
N ASN A 4 12.83 21.44 -30.18
CA ASN A 4 12.80 20.25 -29.35
C ASN A 4 11.42 19.89 -28.77
N SER A 5 11.21 18.57 -28.69
CA SER A 5 10.19 17.87 -27.93
C SER A 5 10.14 18.36 -26.48
N GLY A 6 8.95 18.79 -26.06
CA GLY A 6 8.68 19.26 -24.70
C GLY A 6 8.96 18.19 -23.65
N ASP A 7 9.47 18.64 -22.52
CA ASP A 7 9.67 17.84 -21.32
C ASP A 7 8.40 17.04 -20.98
N PRO A 8 8.48 15.72 -20.81
CA PRO A 8 7.38 14.95 -20.26
C PRO A 8 7.17 15.38 -18.81
N ALA A 9 5.93 15.66 -18.43
CA ALA A 9 5.56 15.99 -17.06
C ALA A 9 6.13 14.92 -16.11
N THR A 10 7.17 15.28 -15.33
CA THR A 10 7.82 14.39 -14.38
C THR A 10 6.80 13.93 -13.35
N ALA A 11 6.32 12.70 -13.48
CA ALA A 11 5.52 12.05 -12.44
C ALA A 11 6.45 11.69 -11.29
N VAL A 12 6.15 12.17 -10.09
CA VAL A 12 6.90 11.75 -8.89
C VAL A 12 6.22 10.50 -8.35
N SER A 13 6.91 9.37 -8.43
CA SER A 13 6.49 8.12 -7.81
C SER A 13 7.15 8.00 -6.44
N ILE A 14 6.34 7.97 -5.39
CA ILE A 14 6.81 7.67 -4.03
C ILE A 14 6.87 6.15 -3.90
N MET A 15 7.97 5.64 -3.34
CA MET A 15 8.27 4.21 -3.20
C MET A 15 7.05 3.42 -2.69
N PRO A 16 6.78 2.22 -3.26
CA PRO A 16 5.63 1.43 -2.87
C PRO A 16 5.69 1.06 -1.38
N VAL A 17 4.59 1.27 -0.67
CA VAL A 17 4.46 0.85 0.74
C VAL A 17 4.07 -0.63 0.75
N SER A 18 4.86 -1.48 1.40
CA SER A 18 4.57 -2.91 1.51
C SER A 18 3.62 -3.17 2.69
N CYS A 19 2.36 -3.48 2.37
CA CYS A 19 1.35 -3.94 3.33
C CYS A 19 0.86 -5.34 2.92
N GLY A 20 1.77 -6.31 2.82
CA GLY A 20 1.47 -7.59 2.18
C GLY A 20 1.22 -7.43 0.67
N ARG A 21 1.26 -8.51 -0.09
CA ARG A 21 0.89 -8.42 -1.51
C ARG A 21 -0.62 -8.12 -1.59
N PRO A 22 -1.05 -7.20 -2.46
CA PRO A 22 -0.31 -6.61 -3.59
C PRO A 22 0.39 -5.25 -3.32
N TYR A 23 1.38 -4.92 -4.16
CA TYR A 23 2.15 -3.67 -4.08
C TYR A 23 1.35 -2.48 -4.60
N VAL A 24 1.28 -1.42 -3.79
CA VAL A 24 0.59 -0.16 -4.13
C VAL A 24 1.60 0.97 -4.26
N GLY A 25 1.48 1.78 -5.31
CA GLY A 25 2.31 2.94 -5.57
C GLY A 25 1.48 4.22 -5.69
N HIS A 26 2.13 5.37 -5.55
CA HIS A 26 1.51 6.68 -5.69
C HIS A 26 1.96 7.34 -7.00
N GLN A 27 1.03 8.00 -7.69
CA GLN A 27 1.31 8.76 -8.90
C GLN A 27 0.83 10.20 -8.75
N LEU A 28 1.78 11.14 -8.74
CA LEU A 28 1.52 12.57 -8.71
C LEU A 28 1.86 13.19 -10.06
N HIS A 29 0.95 13.97 -10.62
CA HIS A 29 1.16 14.79 -11.80
C HIS A 29 1.03 16.28 -11.44
N PRO A 30 2.14 16.99 -11.20
CA PRO A 30 2.12 18.40 -10.80
C PRO A 30 1.49 19.34 -11.84
N LYS A 31 1.46 18.93 -13.11
CA LYS A 31 0.89 19.67 -14.25
C LYS A 31 -0.34 18.98 -14.86
N GLY A 32 -1.03 18.17 -14.07
CA GLY A 32 -2.18 17.39 -14.52
C GLY A 32 -1.80 16.16 -15.33
N CYS A 33 -2.71 15.19 -15.41
CA CYS A 33 -2.52 13.96 -16.19
C CYS A 33 -3.08 14.03 -17.64
N ARG A 34 -3.81 15.09 -18.00
CA ARG A 34 -4.41 15.30 -19.32
C ARG A 34 -4.18 16.73 -19.81
N ARG A 35 -4.45 16.98 -21.09
CA ARG A 35 -4.40 18.33 -21.66
C ARG A 35 -5.49 19.27 -21.12
N THR A 36 -6.55 18.72 -20.54
CA THR A 36 -7.74 19.46 -20.07
C THR A 36 -7.67 19.85 -18.58
N ASN A 37 -6.61 19.46 -17.88
CA ASN A 37 -6.43 19.71 -16.44
C ASN A 37 -5.00 20.19 -16.10
N THR A 38 -4.36 20.91 -17.02
CA THR A 38 -2.98 21.43 -16.86
C THR A 38 -2.79 22.42 -15.71
N ASP A 39 -3.90 23.02 -15.25
CA ASP A 39 -3.94 23.98 -14.14
C ASP A 39 -4.16 23.31 -12.78
N PHE A 40 -4.25 21.98 -12.75
CA PHE A 40 -4.45 21.18 -11.55
C PHE A 40 -3.26 20.27 -11.34
N PHE A 41 -3.02 19.90 -10.09
CA PHE A 41 -2.27 18.68 -9.83
C PHE A 41 -3.23 17.50 -9.73
N SER A 42 -2.83 16.38 -10.32
CA SER A 42 -3.58 15.13 -10.28
C SER A 42 -2.86 14.14 -9.37
N LEU A 43 -3.62 13.36 -8.60
CA LEU A 43 -3.08 12.42 -7.63
C LEU A 43 -3.85 11.11 -7.70
N PHE A 44 -3.12 9.99 -7.77
CA PHE A 44 -3.68 8.64 -7.89
C PHE A 44 -2.95 7.65 -6.99
N LEU A 45 -3.70 6.66 -6.52
CA LEU A 45 -3.19 5.40 -6.00
C LEU A 45 -3.23 4.37 -7.14
N LEU A 46 -2.14 3.64 -7.33
CA LEU A 46 -1.94 2.68 -8.41
C LEU A 46 -1.55 1.31 -7.85
N LEU A 47 -2.13 0.25 -8.40
CA LEU A 47 -1.70 -1.12 -8.21
C LEU A 47 -0.52 -1.40 -9.17
N VAL A 48 0.69 -1.59 -8.63
CA VAL A 48 1.93 -1.68 -9.42
C VAL A 48 2.19 -3.12 -9.88
N ASP A 49 1.96 -4.10 -9.01
CA ASP A 49 2.14 -5.52 -9.30
C ASP A 49 0.80 -6.24 -9.07
N ALA A 50 -0.04 -6.22 -10.08
CA ALA A 50 -1.21 -7.08 -10.16
C ALA A 50 -0.81 -8.34 -10.93
N ASP A 51 -0.75 -9.49 -10.27
CA ASP A 51 -0.74 -10.76 -11.00
C ASP A 51 -2.09 -10.88 -11.71
N ASP A 52 -2.13 -11.23 -12.99
CA ASP A 52 -3.39 -11.28 -13.75
C ASP A 52 -4.37 -12.36 -13.19
N ALA A 53 -3.86 -13.25 -12.35
CA ALA A 53 -4.63 -14.26 -11.62
C ALA A 53 -5.04 -13.84 -10.19
N GLY A 54 -4.68 -12.65 -9.73
CA GLY A 54 -4.94 -12.18 -8.36
C GLY A 54 -6.40 -11.78 -8.14
N GLU A 55 -6.94 -12.11 -6.96
CA GLU A 55 -8.26 -11.62 -6.56
C GLU A 55 -8.27 -10.08 -6.44
N ALA A 56 -9.38 -9.48 -6.82
CA ALA A 56 -9.56 -8.03 -6.69
C ALA A 56 -9.54 -7.62 -5.21
N VAL A 57 -8.80 -6.57 -4.90
CA VAL A 57 -8.65 -6.05 -3.54
C VAL A 57 -9.55 -4.84 -3.35
N ALA A 58 -10.51 -4.94 -2.44
CA ALA A 58 -11.34 -3.81 -2.05
C ALA A 58 -10.53 -2.83 -1.19
N ALA A 59 -10.34 -1.61 -1.67
CA ALA A 59 -9.65 -0.58 -0.92
C ALA A 59 -10.29 0.81 -1.10
N GLN A 60 -10.10 1.65 -0.09
CA GLN A 60 -10.57 3.02 -0.03
C GLN A 60 -9.43 3.95 0.41
N PRO A 61 -8.78 4.66 -0.53
CA PRO A 61 -7.75 5.63 -0.17
C PRO A 61 -8.35 6.94 0.31
N THR A 62 -7.65 7.64 1.19
CA THR A 62 -7.91 9.04 1.53
C THR A 62 -6.70 9.86 1.11
N PHE A 63 -6.93 10.87 0.27
CA PHE A 63 -5.89 11.75 -0.25
C PHE A 63 -5.98 13.10 0.46
N SER A 64 -4.89 13.53 1.08
CA SER A 64 -4.85 14.76 1.88
C SER A 64 -3.63 15.61 1.54
N LEU A 65 -3.83 16.91 1.33
CA LEU A 65 -2.76 17.91 1.50
C LEU A 65 -2.42 17.99 2.99
N LEU A 66 -1.14 18.11 3.32
CA LEU A 66 -0.69 18.31 4.69
C LEU A 66 -0.29 19.78 4.93
N ASP A 67 -0.56 20.25 6.14
CA ASP A 67 -0.01 21.50 6.65
C ASP A 67 1.44 21.32 7.14
N GLN A 68 2.01 22.39 7.70
CA GLN A 68 3.38 22.42 8.20
C GLN A 68 3.60 21.49 9.41
N ASP A 69 2.54 21.17 10.15
CA ASP A 69 2.52 20.23 11.28
C ASP A 69 2.30 18.77 10.84
N GLN A 70 2.29 18.48 9.52
CA GLN A 70 1.95 17.18 8.95
C GLN A 70 0.50 16.73 9.23
N LYS A 71 -0.42 17.68 9.48
CA LYS A 71 -1.84 17.39 9.67
C LYS A 71 -2.62 17.59 8.36
N PRO A 72 -3.66 16.77 8.11
CA PRO A 72 -4.49 16.94 6.93
C PRO A 72 -5.21 18.29 6.90
N VAL A 73 -5.13 19.00 5.77
CA VAL A 73 -5.92 20.20 5.51
C VAL A 73 -7.34 19.77 5.09
N PRO A 74 -8.40 20.09 5.87
CA PRO A 74 -9.73 19.50 5.65
C PRO A 74 -10.35 19.81 4.28
N SER A 75 -10.13 21.02 3.76
CA SER A 75 -10.62 21.45 2.44
C SER A 75 -9.97 20.71 1.26
N TYR A 76 -8.82 20.09 1.49
CA TYR A 76 -8.05 19.32 0.51
C TYR A 76 -7.80 17.88 0.99
N SER A 77 -8.76 17.34 1.75
CA SER A 77 -8.80 15.94 2.16
C SER A 77 -10.02 15.27 1.54
N ARG A 78 -9.79 14.23 0.73
CA ARG A 78 -10.83 13.61 -0.10
C ARG A 78 -10.69 12.09 -0.12
N THR A 79 -11.82 11.43 0.09
CA THR A 79 -11.94 9.97 0.07
C THR A 79 -12.95 9.59 -1.01
N PRO A 80 -12.54 8.95 -2.12
CA PRO A 80 -13.47 8.40 -3.09
C PRO A 80 -14.21 7.19 -2.49
N ALA A 81 -15.21 6.69 -3.21
CA ALA A 81 -15.90 5.47 -2.82
C ALA A 81 -14.93 4.27 -2.82
N MET A 82 -15.21 3.30 -1.95
CA MET A 82 -14.47 2.04 -1.93
C MET A 82 -14.53 1.38 -3.32
N THR A 83 -13.38 0.89 -3.78
CA THR A 83 -13.21 0.37 -5.14
C THR A 83 -12.43 -0.94 -5.10
N ASN A 84 -12.73 -1.84 -6.03
CA ASN A 84 -12.03 -3.10 -6.19
C ASN A 84 -10.85 -2.94 -7.15
N PHE A 85 -9.64 -2.89 -6.62
CA PHE A 85 -8.43 -2.84 -7.42
C PHE A 85 -8.16 -4.20 -8.04
N SER A 86 -7.98 -4.22 -9.36
CA SER A 86 -7.74 -5.42 -10.14
C SER A 86 -6.85 -5.11 -11.33
N ALA A 87 -6.48 -6.13 -12.11
CA ALA A 87 -5.79 -5.94 -13.39
C ALA A 87 -6.58 -5.04 -14.37
N LEU A 88 -7.91 -5.00 -14.30
CA LEU A 88 -8.73 -4.14 -15.15
C LEU A 88 -8.85 -2.71 -14.60
N GLU A 89 -8.93 -2.58 -13.28
CA GLU A 89 -9.08 -1.31 -12.57
C GLU A 89 -7.88 -1.10 -11.64
N ARG A 90 -6.76 -0.67 -12.23
CA ARG A 90 -5.47 -0.57 -11.54
C ARG A 90 -5.29 0.72 -10.74
N SER A 91 -6.11 1.74 -10.94
CA SER A 91 -5.91 3.04 -10.27
C SER A 91 -7.21 3.73 -9.85
N ILE A 92 -7.09 4.53 -8.79
CA ILE A 92 -8.14 5.44 -8.33
C ILE A 92 -7.50 6.75 -7.89
N GLY A 93 -8.21 7.86 -8.07
CA GLY A 93 -7.72 9.16 -7.65
C GLY A 93 -8.50 10.31 -8.24
N TYR A 94 -7.84 11.45 -8.36
CA TYR A 94 -8.45 12.69 -8.83
C TYR A 94 -7.62 13.34 -9.91
N GLU A 95 -8.19 13.44 -11.11
CA GLU A 95 -7.63 14.23 -12.21
C GLU A 95 -7.51 15.72 -11.86
N LYS A 96 -8.43 16.23 -11.05
CA LYS A 96 -8.48 17.62 -10.59
C LYS A 96 -8.52 17.61 -9.06
N PHE A 97 -7.42 17.21 -8.42
CA PHE A 97 -7.37 17.16 -6.96
C PHE A 97 -7.46 18.57 -6.37
N MET A 98 -6.57 19.47 -6.83
CA MET A 98 -6.55 20.87 -6.42
C MET A 98 -5.88 21.72 -7.51
N ARG A 99 -6.31 22.98 -7.62
CA ARG A 99 -5.77 23.94 -8.59
C ARG A 99 -4.38 24.36 -8.15
N ARG A 100 -3.46 24.49 -9.11
CA ARG A 100 -2.08 24.88 -8.85
C ARG A 100 -1.99 26.31 -8.29
N GLU A 101 -2.71 27.26 -8.88
CA GLU A 101 -2.78 28.64 -8.37
C GLU A 101 -3.25 28.68 -6.90
N THR A 102 -4.17 27.80 -6.51
CA THR A 102 -4.65 27.73 -5.13
C THR A 102 -3.58 27.22 -4.17
N LEU A 103 -2.75 26.25 -4.59
CA LEU A 103 -1.60 25.78 -3.82
C LEU A 103 -0.50 26.84 -3.73
N GLU A 104 -0.16 27.49 -4.85
CA GLU A 104 0.84 28.57 -4.94
C GLU A 104 0.50 29.77 -4.04
N ARG A 105 -0.80 30.04 -3.83
CA ARG A 105 -1.29 31.11 -2.94
C ARG A 105 -1.48 30.67 -1.48
N SER A 106 -1.30 29.39 -1.18
CA SER A 106 -1.50 28.84 0.17
C SER A 106 -0.22 28.88 0.99
N GLU A 107 -0.35 28.77 2.31
CA GLU A 107 0.77 28.64 3.24
C GLU A 107 1.39 27.22 3.27
N HIS A 108 0.85 26.30 2.46
CA HIS A 108 1.26 24.89 2.42
C HIS A 108 2.34 24.61 1.37
N LEU A 109 2.70 25.61 0.56
CA LEU A 109 3.84 25.57 -0.35
C LEU A 109 5.02 26.31 0.31
N ILE A 110 6.07 25.57 0.66
CA ILE A 110 7.28 26.09 1.30
C ILE A 110 8.47 25.68 0.45
N ASP A 111 9.29 26.63 0.02
CA ASP A 111 10.47 26.38 -0.83
C ASP A 111 10.14 25.49 -2.05
N ASP A 112 9.05 25.82 -2.75
CA ASP A 112 8.49 25.06 -3.88
C ASP A 112 8.11 23.60 -3.56
N CYS A 113 8.00 23.26 -2.29
CA CYS A 113 7.65 21.93 -1.78
C CYS A 113 6.32 21.93 -1.04
N PHE A 114 5.57 20.84 -1.17
CA PHE A 114 4.34 20.58 -0.43
C PHE A 114 4.26 19.08 -0.13
N ALA A 115 3.47 18.72 0.88
CA ALA A 115 3.32 17.33 1.30
C ALA A 115 1.89 16.83 1.06
N VAL A 116 1.80 15.59 0.58
CA VAL A 116 0.54 14.86 0.42
C VAL A 116 0.62 13.54 1.14
N ARG A 117 -0.49 13.15 1.77
CA ARG A 117 -0.66 11.85 2.42
C ARG A 117 -1.72 11.04 1.70
N VAL A 118 -1.48 9.74 1.57
CA VAL A 118 -2.45 8.78 1.06
C VAL A 118 -2.61 7.67 2.08
N ASP A 119 -3.72 7.70 2.81
CA ASP A 119 -4.08 6.63 3.76
C ASP A 119 -4.95 5.59 3.06
N VAL A 120 -4.53 4.34 3.05
CA VAL A 120 -5.25 3.28 2.31
C VAL A 120 -5.93 2.33 3.31
N HIS A 121 -7.26 2.33 3.30
CA HIS A 121 -8.04 1.31 4.01
C HIS A 121 -8.29 0.12 3.09
N VAL A 122 -7.79 -1.06 3.44
CA VAL A 122 -7.94 -2.29 2.66
C VAL A 122 -8.86 -3.26 3.40
N VAL A 123 -9.81 -3.86 2.69
CA VAL A 123 -10.64 -4.94 3.23
C VAL A 123 -10.01 -6.27 2.83
N VAL A 124 -9.42 -6.96 3.81
CA VAL A 124 -8.89 -8.31 3.62
C VAL A 124 -10.00 -9.30 3.96
N LYS A 125 -10.39 -10.14 3.00
CA LYS A 125 -11.24 -11.29 3.31
C LYS A 125 -10.43 -12.25 4.17
N GLU A 126 -10.93 -12.61 5.35
CA GLU A 126 -10.29 -13.65 6.17
C GLU A 126 -10.20 -14.93 5.34
N ALA A 127 -8.99 -15.49 5.24
CA ALA A 127 -8.81 -16.82 4.71
C ALA A 127 -9.59 -17.81 5.60
N PRO A 128 -10.21 -18.86 5.04
CA PRO A 128 -10.86 -19.88 5.86
C PRO A 128 -9.85 -20.41 6.87
N SER A 129 -10.19 -20.31 8.16
CA SER A 129 -9.40 -20.85 9.24
C SER A 129 -9.08 -22.32 8.94
N MET A 130 -7.82 -22.59 8.61
CA MET A 130 -7.37 -23.97 8.46
C MET A 130 -7.41 -24.57 9.87
N VAL A 131 -8.33 -25.51 10.09
CA VAL A 131 -8.38 -26.28 11.33
C VAL A 131 -7.09 -27.06 11.41
N VAL A 132 -6.11 -26.52 12.13
CA VAL A 132 -4.87 -27.24 12.44
C VAL A 132 -5.25 -28.31 13.46
N PRO A 133 -5.14 -29.61 13.13
CA PRO A 133 -5.38 -30.65 14.11
C PRO A 133 -4.41 -30.48 15.28
N PRO A 134 -4.84 -30.74 16.52
CA PRO A 134 -3.96 -30.65 17.68
C PRO A 134 -2.70 -31.50 17.46
N SER A 135 -1.54 -30.93 17.82
CA SER A 135 -0.25 -31.58 17.61
C SER A 135 -0.14 -32.88 18.40
N ASP A 136 0.15 -33.99 17.70
CA ASP A 136 0.43 -35.29 18.32
C ASP A 136 1.92 -35.48 18.67
N MET A 137 2.65 -34.36 18.79
CA MET A 137 4.08 -34.36 19.11
C MET A 137 4.38 -35.04 20.46
N HIS A 138 3.44 -34.98 21.41
CA HIS A 138 3.58 -35.64 22.70
C HIS A 138 3.64 -37.17 22.59
N ARG A 139 2.90 -37.79 21.65
CA ARG A 139 2.97 -39.23 21.39
C ARG A 139 4.24 -39.59 20.63
N HIS A 140 4.61 -38.84 19.60
CA HIS A 140 5.84 -39.09 18.84
C HIS A 140 7.10 -38.98 19.71
N ILE A 141 7.15 -38.03 20.65
CA ILE A 141 8.26 -37.95 21.63
C ILE A 141 8.21 -39.15 22.60
N GLY A 142 7.02 -39.54 23.06
CA GLY A 142 6.86 -40.72 23.92
C GLY A 142 7.32 -42.02 23.26
N ASP A 143 7.00 -42.22 21.98
CA ASP A 143 7.39 -43.40 21.21
C ASP A 143 8.91 -43.43 21.00
N LEU A 144 9.53 -42.29 20.68
CA LEU A 144 10.99 -42.16 20.52
C LEU A 144 11.75 -42.44 21.83
N LEU A 145 11.23 -41.94 22.96
CA LEU A 145 11.81 -42.24 24.28
C LEU A 145 11.61 -43.71 24.69
N SER A 146 10.56 -44.37 24.19
CA SER A 146 10.27 -45.77 24.47
C SER A 146 11.03 -46.74 23.56
N SER A 147 11.38 -46.32 22.33
CA SER A 147 12.10 -47.15 21.36
C SER A 147 13.62 -47.12 21.52
N GLU A 148 14.15 -46.19 22.34
CA GLU A 148 15.59 -45.93 22.55
C GLU A 148 16.36 -45.61 21.25
N GLU A 149 15.65 -45.29 20.16
CA GLU A 149 16.24 -45.08 18.85
C GLU A 149 16.92 -43.71 18.77
N GLY A 150 18.25 -43.69 18.78
CA GLY A 150 19.08 -42.48 18.76
C GLY A 150 19.38 -41.86 20.13
N ALA A 151 19.24 -42.62 21.22
CA ALA A 151 19.56 -42.14 22.57
C ALA A 151 21.08 -42.10 22.84
N ASP A 152 21.62 -40.91 23.10
CA ASP A 152 23.02 -40.70 23.52
C ASP A 152 23.20 -40.63 25.06
N LEU A 153 22.13 -40.78 25.84
CA LEU A 153 22.12 -40.61 27.30
C LEU A 153 21.32 -41.72 28.00
N GLU A 154 21.90 -42.31 29.04
CA GLU A 154 21.28 -43.34 29.89
C GLU A 154 20.97 -42.76 31.29
N PHE A 155 19.70 -42.77 31.71
CA PHE A 155 19.28 -42.28 33.03
C PHE A 155 19.12 -43.43 34.02
N ARG A 156 19.98 -43.47 35.06
CA ARG A 156 19.78 -44.36 36.22
C ARG A 156 18.96 -43.67 37.30
N VAL A 157 17.77 -44.19 37.56
CA VAL A 157 16.96 -43.81 38.72
C VAL A 157 17.35 -44.72 39.89
N VAL A 158 17.88 -44.15 40.96
CA VAL A 158 18.08 -44.84 42.25
C VAL A 158 17.02 -44.38 43.23
N SER A 159 16.21 -45.32 43.71
CA SER A 159 15.25 -45.13 44.78
C SER A 159 15.95 -45.10 46.14
N LEU A 160 15.65 -44.09 46.98
CA LEU A 160 16.08 -44.01 48.39
C LEU A 160 15.35 -45.05 49.26
#